data_AF-A0A2P5K4K3-F1
#
_entry.id   AF-A0A2P5K4K3-F1
#
_cell.length_a   1.000
_cell.length_b   1.000
_cell.length_c   1.000
_cell.angle_alpha   90.00
_cell.angle_beta   90.00
_cell.angle_gamma   90.00
#
_symmetry.space_group_name_H-M   'P 1'
#
loop_
_entity.id
_entity.type
_entity.pdbx_description
1 polymer ?
#
loop_
_entity_poly.entity_id
_entity_poly.type
_entity_poly.pdbx_seq_one_letter_code
_entity_poly.pdbx_strand_id
1 'polypeptide(L)'
;MIANATMVYPISGYQIQFTLHREFPWIKCNLKLSPNSLHRFEYTPLYTGCVSEYTNVQPGQIDLGGGYLESFGFNSVKASPIEKDLMQIEYDDKSTIFKLCDVMGSSGAAPAAFIENIDPKLKDLLACFNYWPVMNTTQKSNFLSFADGGTIEDTGIVALLQRNVQKIVAFISASESFLTYLDNPKKQAQSGTKGMLDPDSISLDIRQLFGKGNYSWFGKEWDFQVFDGNKFNSLVEGFQEKLNAGETVMYRDTYTVQPNSFFGLKGGNEVEVLWVYNNQVANWENSLNNEVKSLIEFPFPNYHTFFPPDGGSKKLVAEFFDTAGALVDETLETAWDDFVSWLTGTKAKQMNYDWVKVSIIKMNAPETSLLSHLSYWNVVNDNSAKEFRYMLGSD
;
A
#
# COMPACT_ATOMS: atom_id res chain seq x y z
N MET A 1 -17.55 16.95 20.52
CA MET A 1 -17.88 15.71 21.27
C MET A 1 -16.66 15.30 22.10
N ILE A 2 -16.82 14.89 23.36
CA ILE A 2 -15.72 14.36 24.20
C ILE A 2 -15.91 12.85 24.36
N ALA A 3 -14.86 12.07 24.12
CA ALA A 3 -14.86 10.62 24.31
C ALA A 3 -13.58 10.17 25.03
N ASN A 4 -13.61 9.01 25.69
CA ASN A 4 -12.42 8.37 26.22
C ASN A 4 -11.94 7.33 25.22
N ALA A 5 -10.66 7.33 24.87
CA ALA A 5 -10.01 6.31 24.06
C ALA A 5 -8.92 5.60 24.86
N THR A 6 -8.76 4.30 24.60
CA THR A 6 -7.72 3.46 25.18
C THR A 6 -6.51 3.46 24.27
N MET A 7 -5.31 3.46 24.86
CA MET A 7 -4.08 3.31 24.11
C MET A 7 -3.54 1.88 24.18
N VAL A 8 -2.86 1.48 23.11
CA VAL A 8 -2.09 0.23 23.10
C VAL A 8 -0.64 0.55 22.80
N TYR A 9 0.20 0.38 23.83
CA TYR A 9 1.64 0.41 23.67
C TYR A 9 2.15 -0.91 23.08
N PRO A 10 3.13 -0.86 22.16
CA PRO A 10 3.77 -2.06 21.63
C PRO A 10 4.68 -2.79 22.66
N ILE A 11 4.88 -2.27 23.87
CA ILE A 11 5.95 -2.76 24.79
C ILE A 11 5.42 -3.37 26.11
N SER A 12 4.16 -3.19 26.49
CA SER A 12 3.61 -3.87 27.69
C SER A 12 2.90 -5.15 27.28
N GLY A 13 3.25 -6.28 27.89
CA GLY A 13 2.87 -7.65 27.53
C GLY A 13 1.37 -8.00 27.63
N TYR A 14 0.51 -7.22 27.00
CA TYR A 14 -0.86 -7.59 26.69
C TYR A 14 -0.83 -8.67 25.60
N GLN A 15 -0.79 -9.93 26.03
CA GLN A 15 -1.28 -11.01 25.20
C GLN A 15 -2.81 -10.91 25.19
N ILE A 16 -3.36 -10.18 24.23
CA ILE A 16 -4.80 -10.28 23.98
C ILE A 16 -5.03 -11.62 23.29
N GLN A 17 -5.39 -12.64 24.07
CA GLN A 17 -5.83 -13.93 23.55
C GLN A 17 -7.23 -13.76 22.97
N PHE A 18 -7.30 -13.43 21.69
CA PHE A 18 -8.53 -13.61 20.93
C PHE A 18 -8.55 -15.04 20.38
N THR A 19 -9.63 -15.77 20.64
CA THR A 19 -10.00 -16.90 19.77
C THR A 19 -10.56 -16.29 18.49
N LEU A 20 -9.66 -15.87 17.61
CA LEU A 20 -10.05 -15.30 16.33
C LEU A 20 -10.60 -16.41 15.44
N HIS A 21 -11.87 -16.32 15.08
CA HIS A 21 -12.47 -17.14 14.02
C HIS A 21 -12.06 -16.66 12.61
N ARG A 22 -11.27 -15.59 12.51
CA ARG A 22 -10.85 -14.93 11.25
C ARG A 22 -9.47 -14.31 11.40
N GLU A 23 -8.73 -14.20 10.30
CA GLU A 23 -7.46 -13.47 10.25
C GLU A 23 -7.66 -12.02 10.70
N PHE A 24 -6.64 -11.44 11.35
CA PHE A 24 -6.68 -10.06 11.85
C PHE A 24 -6.24 -9.11 10.73
N PRO A 25 -7.15 -8.35 10.10
CA PRO A 25 -6.79 -7.51 8.96
C PRO A 25 -5.93 -6.34 9.40
N TRP A 26 -4.99 -5.99 8.55
CA TRP A 26 -4.04 -4.91 8.76
C TRP A 26 -3.86 -4.16 7.44
N ILE A 27 -4.01 -2.84 7.47
CA ILE A 27 -3.90 -1.98 6.30
C ILE A 27 -2.84 -0.92 6.60
N LYS A 28 -2.01 -0.63 5.60
CA LYS A 28 -0.91 0.33 5.70
C LYS A 28 -1.26 1.63 4.99
N CYS A 29 -0.68 2.70 5.49
CA CYS A 29 -0.64 4.01 4.87
C CYS A 29 0.67 4.69 5.29
N ASN A 30 0.98 5.85 4.73
CA ASN A 30 2.13 6.65 5.13
C ASN A 30 1.67 8.05 5.51
N LEU A 31 2.02 8.49 6.72
CA LEU A 31 1.88 9.87 7.14
C LEU A 31 2.94 10.71 6.41
N LYS A 32 2.51 11.78 5.77
CA LYS A 32 3.33 12.60 4.88
C LYS A 32 3.43 14.03 5.39
N LEU A 33 4.66 14.50 5.60
CA LEU A 33 4.94 15.90 5.97
C LEU A 33 5.49 16.72 4.81
N SER A 34 6.16 16.03 3.89
CA SER A 34 6.70 16.59 2.65
C SER A 34 6.97 15.41 1.70
N PRO A 35 7.30 15.67 0.41
CA PRO A 35 7.67 14.60 -0.52
C PRO A 35 8.78 13.66 0.00
N ASN A 36 9.69 14.16 0.85
CA ASN A 36 10.84 13.40 1.36
C ASN A 36 10.68 12.96 2.82
N SER A 37 9.50 13.18 3.41
CA SER A 37 9.21 12.90 4.80
C SER A 37 7.92 12.09 4.89
N LEU A 38 8.11 10.77 4.73
CA LEU A 38 7.08 9.75 4.82
C LEU A 38 7.37 8.88 6.05
N HIS A 39 6.34 8.62 6.84
CA HIS A 39 6.42 7.82 8.05
C HIS A 39 5.31 6.81 8.05
N ARG A 40 5.64 5.58 8.44
CA ARG A 40 4.70 4.47 8.38
C ARG A 40 3.50 4.72 9.28
N PHE A 41 2.31 4.45 8.78
CA PHE A 41 1.06 4.52 9.51
C PHE A 41 0.23 3.26 9.28
N GLU A 42 -0.54 2.84 10.28
CA GLU A 42 -1.24 1.56 10.23
C GLU A 42 -2.69 1.70 10.69
N TYR A 43 -3.55 0.93 10.06
CA TYR A 43 -4.95 0.74 10.40
C TYR A 43 -5.22 -0.73 10.70
N THR A 44 -5.94 -0.98 11.78
CA THR A 44 -6.47 -2.30 12.15
C THR A 44 -7.90 -2.11 12.63
N PRO A 45 -8.72 -3.18 12.75
CA PRO A 45 -10.07 -3.05 13.30
C PRO A 45 -10.13 -2.50 14.72
N LEU A 46 -9.03 -2.62 15.48
CA LEU A 46 -8.97 -2.21 16.87
C LEU A 46 -8.28 -0.86 17.05
N TYR A 47 -7.19 -0.64 16.30
CA TYR A 47 -6.31 0.49 16.53
C TYR A 47 -5.77 1.10 15.24
N THR A 48 -5.45 2.38 15.32
CA THR A 48 -4.84 3.19 14.27
C THR A 48 -3.63 3.92 14.86
N GLY A 49 -2.51 4.00 14.15
CA GLY A 49 -1.35 4.71 14.68
C GLY A 49 -0.03 4.48 13.95
N CYS A 50 1.03 5.05 14.54
CA CYS A 50 2.41 4.88 14.12
C CYS A 50 3.21 4.43 15.34
N VAL A 51 3.75 3.21 15.27
CA VAL A 51 4.41 2.55 16.39
C VAL A 51 5.77 3.15 16.71
N SER A 52 6.51 3.56 15.68
CA SER A 52 7.82 4.19 15.81
C SER A 52 7.64 5.61 16.33
N GLU A 53 8.45 5.99 17.32
CA GLU A 53 8.50 7.37 17.81
C GLU A 53 9.55 8.14 17.01
N TYR A 54 9.15 9.30 16.48
CA TYR A 54 10.04 10.22 15.78
C TYR A 54 9.91 11.61 16.40
N THR A 55 11.01 12.16 16.88
CA THR A 55 11.01 13.49 17.51
C THR A 55 11.54 14.56 16.57
N ASN A 56 10.99 15.78 16.64
CA ASN A 56 11.44 16.95 15.89
C ASN A 56 11.55 16.73 14.37
N VAL A 57 10.60 16.00 13.79
CA VAL A 57 10.58 15.65 12.37
C VAL A 57 10.38 16.89 11.51
N GLN A 58 11.11 16.95 10.40
CA GLN A 58 10.99 18.02 9.41
C GLN A 58 10.07 17.65 8.25
N PRO A 59 9.40 18.64 7.62
CA PRO A 59 9.29 20.04 8.06
C PRO A 59 8.39 20.21 9.29
N GLY A 60 8.59 21.29 10.04
CA GLY A 60 7.67 21.72 11.09
C GLY A 60 8.05 21.36 12.53
N GLN A 61 9.14 20.62 12.74
CA GLN A 61 9.60 20.20 14.07
C GLN A 61 8.50 19.52 14.88
N ILE A 62 7.76 18.62 14.23
CA ILE A 62 6.66 17.91 14.87
C ILE A 62 7.11 16.53 15.31
N ASP A 63 6.57 16.07 16.42
CA ASP A 63 6.74 14.69 16.87
C ASP A 63 5.69 13.81 16.20
N LEU A 64 6.09 12.58 15.87
CA LEU A 64 5.25 11.56 15.24
C LEU A 64 5.33 10.24 15.99
N GLY A 65 4.25 9.49 15.91
CA GLY A 65 4.08 8.13 16.38
C GLY A 65 3.97 8.02 17.88
N GLY A 66 4.69 7.07 18.49
CA GLY A 66 4.61 6.77 19.92
C GLY A 66 3.59 5.69 20.30
N GLY A 67 2.87 5.12 19.33
CA GLY A 67 1.99 3.98 19.57
C GLY A 67 0.69 3.99 18.75
N TYR A 68 -0.29 3.29 19.30
CA TYR A 68 -1.62 3.16 18.70
C TYR A 68 -2.70 3.68 19.64
N LEU A 69 -3.79 4.16 19.04
CA LEU A 69 -5.04 4.49 19.73
C LEU A 69 -6.20 3.72 19.11
N GLU A 70 -7.30 3.58 19.83
CA GLU A 70 -8.55 3.07 19.26
C GLU A 70 -8.96 3.86 18.02
N SER A 71 -9.33 3.17 16.93
CA SER A 71 -9.54 3.81 15.62
C SER A 71 -10.63 4.89 15.64
N PHE A 72 -11.64 4.78 16.50
CA PHE A 72 -12.67 5.81 16.63
C PHE A 72 -12.10 7.13 17.16
N GLY A 73 -10.95 7.10 17.85
CA GLY A 73 -10.32 8.28 18.44
C GLY A 73 -9.38 9.03 17.51
N PHE A 74 -9.07 8.42 16.36
CA PHE A 74 -8.29 9.05 15.32
C PHE A 74 -9.08 10.18 14.66
N ASN A 75 -8.37 11.12 14.01
CA ASN A 75 -8.94 12.34 13.44
C ASN A 75 -9.58 13.32 14.47
N SER A 76 -9.32 13.13 15.77
CA SER A 76 -9.68 14.08 16.82
C SER A 76 -8.78 15.32 16.83
N VAL A 77 -9.30 16.47 17.24
CA VAL A 77 -8.57 17.76 17.20
C VAL A 77 -7.65 17.98 18.41
N LYS A 78 -7.86 17.22 19.48
CA LYS A 78 -7.14 17.38 20.73
C LYS A 78 -7.14 16.10 21.55
N ALA A 79 -6.05 15.91 22.28
CA ALA A 79 -5.82 14.82 23.20
C ALA A 79 -5.37 15.35 24.57
N SER A 80 -5.95 14.82 25.65
CA SER A 80 -5.42 15.01 27.01
C SER A 80 -4.13 14.20 27.21
N PRO A 81 -3.36 14.49 28.27
CA PRO A 81 -2.33 13.57 28.74
C PRO A 81 -2.93 12.20 29.05
N ILE A 82 -2.06 11.20 29.07
CA ILE A 82 -2.44 9.81 29.27
C ILE A 82 -2.54 9.54 30.77
N GLU A 83 -3.69 9.07 31.22
CA GLU A 83 -3.95 8.70 32.60
C GLU A 83 -4.41 7.24 32.66
N LYS A 84 -3.56 6.35 33.20
CA LYS A 84 -3.87 4.91 33.34
C LYS A 84 -4.32 4.27 32.02
N ASP A 85 -3.53 4.49 30.96
CA ASP A 85 -3.77 4.00 29.59
C ASP A 85 -5.01 4.57 28.89
N LEU A 86 -5.68 5.55 29.51
CA LEU A 86 -6.81 6.26 28.93
C LEU A 86 -6.41 7.69 28.58
N MET A 87 -7.07 8.22 27.55
CA MET A 87 -6.99 9.62 27.20
C MET A 87 -8.35 10.16 26.77
N GLN A 88 -8.60 11.43 27.08
CA GLN A 88 -9.75 12.15 26.58
C GLN A 88 -9.40 12.78 25.23
N ILE A 89 -10.30 12.59 24.28
CA ILE A 89 -10.21 13.16 22.94
C ILE A 89 -11.39 14.09 22.67
N GLU A 90 -11.16 15.09 21.83
CA GLU A 90 -12.18 16.06 21.44
C GLU A 90 -12.34 16.08 19.91
N TYR A 91 -13.59 16.11 19.45
CA TYR A 91 -13.96 16.42 18.07
C TYR A 91 -14.59 17.81 17.99
N ASP A 92 -14.19 18.59 16.99
CA ASP A 92 -14.89 19.81 16.61
C ASP A 92 -16.06 19.52 15.65
N ASP A 93 -16.84 20.53 15.30
CA ASP A 93 -18.04 20.40 14.45
C ASP A 93 -17.71 20.06 12.98
N LYS A 94 -16.43 20.12 12.59
CA LYS A 94 -15.95 19.86 11.22
C LYS A 94 -15.29 18.49 11.08
N SER A 95 -14.79 17.94 12.18
CA SER A 95 -14.08 16.67 12.23
C SER A 95 -15.08 15.53 12.21
N THR A 96 -14.99 14.68 11.20
CA THR A 96 -15.77 13.45 11.17
C THR A 96 -15.03 12.33 11.87
N ILE A 97 -15.78 11.44 12.53
CA ILE A 97 -15.25 10.16 12.99
C ILE A 97 -14.61 9.45 11.81
N PHE A 98 -13.41 8.92 12.00
CA PHE A 98 -12.65 8.20 10.99
C PHE A 98 -13.38 6.93 10.54
N LYS A 99 -13.52 6.74 9.23
CA LYS A 99 -14.33 5.68 8.62
C LYS A 99 -13.48 4.73 7.78
N LEU A 100 -14.09 3.60 7.40
CA LEU A 100 -13.49 2.66 6.47
C LEU A 100 -13.17 3.29 5.09
N CYS A 101 -13.98 4.22 4.60
CA CYS A 101 -13.68 4.92 3.35
C CYS A 101 -12.42 5.79 3.46
N ASP A 102 -12.13 6.33 4.64
CA ASP A 102 -10.92 7.12 4.89
C ASP A 102 -9.68 6.22 4.91
N VAL A 103 -9.81 5.03 5.50
CA VAL A 103 -8.79 3.97 5.43
C VAL A 103 -8.50 3.61 3.97
N MET A 104 -9.52 3.26 3.20
CA MET A 104 -9.36 2.88 1.79
C MET A 104 -8.76 4.01 0.94
N GLY A 105 -9.28 5.23 1.11
CA GLY A 105 -8.85 6.40 0.34
C GLY A 105 -7.41 6.77 0.61
N SER A 106 -6.98 6.73 1.88
CA SER A 106 -5.61 7.07 2.26
C SER A 106 -4.61 5.95 1.98
N SER A 107 -4.98 4.67 2.16
CA SER A 107 -4.07 3.54 1.92
C SER A 107 -3.72 3.35 0.45
N GLY A 108 -4.63 3.72 -0.46
CA GLY A 108 -4.46 3.64 -1.92
C GLY A 108 -4.10 4.96 -2.60
N ALA A 109 -3.70 5.98 -1.84
CA ALA A 109 -3.45 7.33 -2.35
C ALA A 109 -2.10 7.44 -3.07
N ALA A 110 -1.84 6.60 -4.09
CA ALA A 110 -0.57 6.59 -4.83
C ALA A 110 -0.17 7.97 -5.40
N PRO A 111 -1.12 8.79 -5.90
CA PRO A 111 -0.82 10.16 -6.32
C PRO A 111 -0.20 11.03 -5.23
N ALA A 112 -0.48 10.77 -3.95
CA ALA A 112 0.06 11.54 -2.83
C ALA A 112 1.59 11.52 -2.77
N ALA A 113 2.23 10.48 -3.30
CA ALA A 113 3.67 10.41 -3.38
C ALA A 113 4.23 11.57 -4.23
N PHE A 114 3.61 11.89 -5.37
CA PHE A 114 4.21 12.79 -6.36
C PHE A 114 3.44 14.09 -6.64
N ILE A 115 2.16 14.21 -6.27
CA ILE A 115 1.30 15.33 -6.73
C ILE A 115 1.83 16.71 -6.33
N GLU A 116 2.44 16.83 -5.14
CA GLU A 116 3.01 18.08 -4.63
C GLU A 116 4.27 18.53 -5.39
N ASN A 117 4.99 17.59 -6.01
CA ASN A 117 6.14 17.93 -6.87
C ASN A 117 5.68 18.52 -8.21
N ILE A 118 4.40 18.34 -8.54
CA ILE A 118 3.83 18.79 -9.80
C ILE A 118 3.20 20.16 -9.62
N ASP A 119 2.30 20.30 -8.64
CA ASP A 119 1.84 21.61 -8.18
C ASP A 119 1.53 21.55 -6.67
N PRO A 120 2.22 22.35 -5.84
CA PRO A 120 1.96 22.44 -4.40
C PRO A 120 0.50 22.79 -4.04
N LYS A 121 -0.26 23.41 -4.94
CA LYS A 121 -1.69 23.71 -4.75
C LYS A 121 -2.57 22.47 -4.74
N LEU A 122 -2.13 21.37 -5.37
CA LEU A 122 -2.89 20.12 -5.42
C LEU A 122 -2.83 19.31 -4.13
N LYS A 123 -2.10 19.78 -3.11
CA LYS A 123 -2.03 19.15 -1.79
C LYS A 123 -3.41 18.98 -1.14
N ASP A 124 -4.37 19.85 -1.46
CA ASP A 124 -5.71 19.83 -0.88
C ASP A 124 -6.57 18.68 -1.43
N LEU A 125 -6.11 17.99 -2.49
CA LEU A 125 -6.71 16.77 -3.01
C LEU A 125 -6.27 15.50 -2.26
N LEU A 126 -5.29 15.63 -1.37
CA LEU A 126 -4.76 14.50 -0.60
C LEU A 126 -5.68 14.17 0.57
N ALA A 127 -5.74 12.88 0.91
CA ALA A 127 -6.34 12.45 2.15
C ALA A 127 -5.60 13.13 3.32
N CYS A 128 -6.29 13.96 4.08
CA CYS A 128 -5.73 14.70 5.20
C CYS A 128 -6.58 14.50 6.45
N PHE A 129 -5.92 14.27 7.58
CA PHE A 129 -6.60 14.03 8.86
C PHE A 129 -5.92 14.83 9.98
N ASN A 130 -6.69 15.11 11.03
CA ASN A 130 -6.14 15.59 12.29
C ASN A 130 -5.26 14.49 12.90
N TYR A 131 -4.03 14.87 13.20
CA TYR A 131 -3.01 13.99 13.72
C TYR A 131 -2.33 14.60 14.94
N TRP A 132 -2.16 13.81 15.98
CA TRP A 132 -1.28 14.11 17.10
C TRP A 132 -0.49 12.85 17.46
N PRO A 133 0.76 12.98 17.91
CA PRO A 133 1.57 11.86 18.35
C PRO A 133 1.06 11.32 19.69
N VAL A 134 1.12 10.00 19.84
CA VAL A 134 0.69 9.26 21.01
C VAL A 134 1.75 9.40 22.12
N MET A 135 1.68 10.50 22.88
CA MET A 135 2.68 10.88 23.89
C MET A 135 2.02 11.27 25.22
N ASN A 136 2.78 11.18 26.33
CA ASN A 136 2.29 11.52 27.67
C ASN A 136 2.31 13.03 27.95
N THR A 137 1.73 13.82 27.05
CA THR A 137 1.61 15.28 27.13
C THR A 137 0.33 15.72 26.40
N THR A 138 -0.20 16.89 26.75
CA THR A 138 -1.31 17.48 26.00
C THR A 138 -0.85 17.84 24.59
N GLN A 139 -1.55 17.33 23.58
CA GLN A 139 -1.23 17.56 22.17
C GLN A 139 -2.39 18.25 21.47
N LYS A 140 -2.07 19.23 20.61
CA LYS A 140 -2.99 19.75 19.61
C LYS A 140 -2.77 19.00 18.32
N SER A 141 -3.85 18.72 17.58
CA SER A 141 -3.70 18.10 16.28
C SER A 141 -3.02 19.05 15.28
N ASN A 142 -2.28 18.45 14.35
CA ASN A 142 -1.89 19.03 13.09
C ASN A 142 -2.73 18.38 11.99
N PHE A 143 -3.12 19.14 10.98
CA PHE A 143 -3.81 18.58 9.83
C PHE A 143 -2.77 18.10 8.81
N LEU A 144 -2.57 16.79 8.72
CA LEU A 144 -1.48 16.18 7.96
C LEU A 144 -2.01 15.33 6.82
N SER A 145 -1.24 15.26 5.72
CA SER A 145 -1.56 14.43 4.56
C SER A 145 -1.09 12.99 4.74
N PHE A 146 -1.76 12.11 4.02
CA PHE A 146 -1.54 10.68 4.04
C PHE A 146 -1.34 10.17 2.60
N ALA A 147 -0.46 9.19 2.45
CA ALA A 147 -0.04 8.63 1.18
C ALA A 147 -0.16 7.11 1.16
N ASP A 148 -0.12 6.57 -0.06
CA ASP A 148 -0.23 5.14 -0.31
C ASP A 148 0.71 4.29 0.54
N GLY A 149 0.18 3.20 1.09
CA GLY A 149 0.92 2.31 1.97
C GLY A 149 2.15 1.66 1.33
N GLY A 150 2.12 1.42 0.01
CA GLY A 150 3.20 0.81 -0.76
C GLY A 150 4.38 1.74 -1.04
N THR A 151 4.27 3.05 -0.76
CA THR A 151 5.32 4.04 -1.10
C THR A 151 6.67 3.78 -0.41
N ILE A 152 6.66 3.24 0.81
CA ILE A 152 7.89 2.98 1.60
C ILE A 152 8.35 1.53 1.46
N GLU A 153 7.41 0.60 1.56
CA GLU A 153 7.62 -0.84 1.60
C GLU A 153 6.30 -1.43 1.11
N ASP A 154 6.25 -2.52 0.34
CA ASP A 154 4.99 -3.02 -0.23
C ASP A 154 4.74 -4.54 -0.04
N THR A 155 5.47 -5.17 0.88
CA THR A 155 5.31 -6.60 1.22
C THR A 155 4.45 -6.82 2.48
N GLY A 156 4.38 -5.81 3.37
CA GLY A 156 3.70 -5.91 4.66
C GLY A 156 4.49 -6.66 5.74
N ILE A 157 5.62 -7.28 5.39
CA ILE A 157 6.45 -8.10 6.30
C ILE A 157 6.85 -7.33 7.55
N VAL A 158 7.27 -6.07 7.39
CA VAL A 158 7.72 -5.24 8.52
C VAL A 158 6.65 -5.13 9.62
N ALA A 159 5.36 -5.12 9.27
CA ALA A 159 4.27 -5.07 10.25
C ALA A 159 4.25 -6.30 11.16
N LEU A 160 4.49 -7.45 10.53
CA LEU A 160 4.48 -8.75 11.17
C LEU A 160 5.75 -8.92 12.00
N LEU A 161 6.89 -8.41 11.53
CA LEU A 161 8.15 -8.39 12.30
C LEU A 161 8.03 -7.55 13.57
N GLN A 162 7.43 -6.36 13.50
CA GLN A 162 7.17 -5.52 14.68
C GLN A 162 6.31 -6.23 15.74
N ARG A 163 5.49 -7.20 15.32
CA ARG A 163 4.63 -8.02 16.18
C ARG A 163 5.26 -9.37 16.55
N ASN A 164 6.54 -9.58 16.22
CA ASN A 164 7.29 -10.82 16.44
C ASN A 164 6.60 -12.07 15.87
N VAL A 165 5.92 -11.93 14.73
CA VAL A 165 5.35 -13.08 14.01
C VAL A 165 6.50 -13.96 13.53
N GLN A 166 6.44 -15.25 13.89
CA GLN A 166 7.54 -16.19 13.65
C GLN A 166 7.48 -16.86 12.27
N LYS A 167 6.32 -16.84 11.61
CA LYS A 167 6.08 -17.48 10.32
C LYS A 167 5.26 -16.56 9.44
N ILE A 168 5.81 -16.19 8.29
CA ILE A 168 5.20 -15.25 7.36
C ILE A 168 5.09 -15.91 5.99
N VAL A 169 3.94 -15.75 5.34
CA VAL A 169 3.78 -16.02 3.91
C VAL A 169 3.64 -14.67 3.21
N ALA A 170 4.59 -14.34 2.35
CA ALA A 170 4.65 -13.05 1.67
C ALA A 170 4.33 -13.23 0.19
N PHE A 171 3.19 -12.71 -0.25
CA PHE A 171 2.79 -12.70 -1.64
C PHE A 171 3.32 -11.43 -2.30
N ILE A 172 4.17 -11.59 -3.31
CA ILE A 172 4.84 -10.48 -3.97
C ILE A 172 4.21 -10.28 -5.34
N SER A 173 3.55 -9.13 -5.50
CA SER A 173 3.03 -8.68 -6.79
C SER A 173 4.06 -7.78 -7.45
N ALA A 174 4.72 -8.27 -8.50
CA ALA A 174 5.71 -7.50 -9.23
C ALA A 174 5.17 -7.08 -10.60
N SER A 175 5.57 -5.89 -11.05
CA SER A 175 5.19 -5.36 -12.36
C SER A 175 5.91 -6.03 -13.54
N GLU A 176 7.04 -6.70 -13.31
CA GLU A 176 7.77 -7.46 -14.33
C GLU A 176 7.75 -8.96 -14.03
N SER A 177 7.37 -9.74 -15.06
CA SER A 177 7.51 -11.21 -15.07
C SER A 177 8.97 -11.59 -15.30
N PHE A 178 9.44 -12.62 -14.58
CA PHE A 178 10.77 -13.17 -14.78
C PHE A 178 10.94 -13.79 -16.17
N LEU A 179 9.86 -14.24 -16.81
CA LEU A 179 9.93 -14.79 -18.16
C LEU A 179 10.22 -13.71 -19.20
N THR A 180 9.69 -12.49 -19.04
CA THR A 180 10.05 -11.36 -19.91
C THR A 180 11.54 -11.02 -19.81
N TYR A 181 12.16 -11.30 -18.66
CA TYR A 181 13.60 -11.17 -18.48
C TYR A 181 14.36 -12.33 -19.16
N LEU A 182 13.95 -13.57 -18.90
CA LEU A 182 14.61 -14.78 -19.42
C LEU A 182 14.46 -14.96 -20.93
N ASP A 183 13.41 -14.42 -21.55
CA ASP A 183 13.18 -14.49 -23.00
C ASP A 183 13.74 -13.28 -23.76
N ASN A 184 14.43 -12.35 -23.09
CA ASN A 184 14.99 -11.15 -23.71
C ASN A 184 16.52 -11.23 -23.83
N PRO A 185 17.08 -11.59 -25.01
CA PRO A 185 18.51 -11.74 -25.23
C PRO A 185 19.30 -10.46 -24.96
N LYS A 186 18.67 -9.27 -25.08
CA LYS A 186 19.34 -7.99 -24.79
C LYS A 186 19.50 -7.78 -23.29
N LYS A 187 18.50 -8.12 -22.47
CA LYS A 187 18.59 -8.05 -20.99
C LYS A 187 19.62 -9.08 -20.48
N GLN A 188 19.59 -10.31 -21.01
CA GLN A 188 20.58 -11.35 -20.68
C GLN A 188 22.02 -11.00 -21.07
N ALA A 189 22.22 -10.32 -22.21
CA ALA A 189 23.54 -9.88 -22.66
C ALA A 189 24.09 -8.72 -21.80
N GLN A 190 23.22 -7.91 -21.21
CA GLN A 190 23.61 -6.79 -20.35
C GLN A 190 23.98 -7.22 -18.93
N SER A 191 23.31 -8.24 -18.38
CA SER A 191 23.65 -8.80 -17.06
C SER A 191 24.83 -9.76 -17.08
N GLY A 192 25.14 -10.34 -18.26
CA GLY A 192 26.14 -11.40 -18.39
C GLY A 192 25.66 -12.76 -17.86
N THR A 193 24.39 -12.90 -17.48
CA THR A 193 23.79 -14.08 -16.82
C THR A 193 22.87 -14.83 -17.76
N LYS A 194 23.40 -15.39 -18.86
CA LYS A 194 22.57 -16.13 -19.83
C LYS A 194 21.91 -17.34 -19.15
N GLY A 195 20.57 -17.36 -19.11
CA GLY A 195 19.79 -18.44 -18.46
C GLY A 195 19.81 -18.40 -16.92
N MET A 196 20.27 -17.30 -16.33
CA MET A 196 20.28 -17.09 -14.88
C MET A 196 19.51 -15.81 -14.53
N LEU A 197 18.72 -15.90 -13.47
CA LEU A 197 17.92 -14.83 -12.91
C LEU A 197 18.88 -13.77 -12.39
N ASP A 198 18.73 -12.58 -12.92
CA ASP A 198 19.51 -11.43 -12.49
C ASP A 198 18.99 -10.97 -11.14
N PRO A 199 19.85 -10.85 -10.11
CA PRO A 199 19.44 -10.38 -8.80
C PRO A 199 18.69 -9.03 -8.86
N ASP A 200 19.00 -8.17 -9.83
CA ASP A 200 18.32 -6.88 -10.00
C ASP A 200 16.93 -6.97 -10.64
N SER A 201 16.56 -8.13 -11.20
CA SER A 201 15.21 -8.37 -11.72
C SER A 201 14.19 -8.73 -10.63
N ILE A 202 14.64 -9.06 -9.42
CA ILE A 202 13.76 -9.26 -8.27
C ILE A 202 13.09 -7.94 -7.89
N SER A 203 11.80 -7.97 -7.53
CA SER A 203 11.09 -6.76 -7.06
C SER A 203 11.93 -6.00 -6.00
N LEU A 204 12.02 -4.68 -6.19
CA LEU A 204 12.69 -3.79 -5.25
C LEU A 204 12.09 -3.92 -3.83
N ASP A 205 10.81 -4.27 -3.72
CA ASP A 205 10.12 -4.47 -2.44
C ASP A 205 10.75 -5.57 -1.59
N ILE A 206 11.30 -6.61 -2.25
CA ILE A 206 12.07 -7.67 -1.59
C ILE A 206 13.51 -7.20 -1.41
N ARG A 207 14.16 -6.75 -2.48
CA ARG A 207 15.62 -6.49 -2.50
C ARG A 207 16.05 -5.54 -1.38
N GLN A 208 15.27 -4.48 -1.16
CA GLN A 208 15.54 -3.48 -0.12
C GLN A 208 15.58 -4.07 1.30
N LEU A 209 14.77 -5.11 1.58
CA LEU A 209 14.73 -5.77 2.88
C LEU A 209 16.04 -6.50 3.18
N PHE A 210 16.84 -6.79 2.14
CA PHE A 210 18.17 -7.38 2.21
C PHE A 210 19.30 -6.34 1.99
N GLY A 211 18.98 -5.03 1.98
CA GLY A 211 19.95 -3.97 1.69
C GLY A 211 20.45 -3.99 0.25
N LYS A 212 19.63 -4.50 -0.69
CA LYS A 212 19.95 -4.55 -2.12
C LYS A 212 19.06 -3.55 -2.87
N GLY A 213 19.69 -2.56 -3.49
CA GLY A 213 18.95 -1.46 -4.11
C GLY A 213 18.32 -0.52 -3.08
N ASN A 214 18.16 0.75 -3.46
CA ASN A 214 17.54 1.76 -2.62
C ASN A 214 16.32 2.31 -3.36
N TYR A 215 15.20 2.46 -2.66
CA TYR A 215 14.15 3.37 -3.13
C TYR A 215 14.72 4.79 -3.06
N SER A 216 15.07 5.37 -4.21
CA SER A 216 15.36 6.79 -4.33
C SER A 216 14.09 7.54 -4.78
N TRP A 217 13.00 7.38 -4.04
CA TRP A 217 11.82 8.21 -4.28
C TRP A 217 12.11 9.60 -3.74
N PHE A 218 11.95 10.61 -4.61
CA PHE A 218 12.10 12.02 -4.28
C PHE A 218 13.50 12.45 -3.77
N GLY A 219 14.53 11.70 -4.16
CA GLY A 219 15.93 12.05 -3.90
C GLY A 219 16.40 11.80 -2.47
N LYS A 220 15.62 11.07 -1.66
CA LYS A 220 16.06 10.55 -0.36
C LYS A 220 16.27 9.05 -0.47
N GLU A 221 17.45 8.59 -0.05
CA GLU A 221 17.72 7.17 0.14
C GLU A 221 17.25 6.76 1.53
N TRP A 222 16.56 5.62 1.58
CA TRP A 222 16.08 5.04 2.83
C TRP A 222 16.75 3.67 3.01
N ASP A 223 17.18 3.38 4.23
CA ASP A 223 17.69 2.06 4.60
C ASP A 223 16.56 1.22 5.17
N PHE A 224 16.06 0.30 4.35
CA PHE A 224 15.00 -0.63 4.70
C PHE A 224 15.51 -2.04 5.00
N GLN A 225 16.82 -2.21 5.16
CA GLN A 225 17.37 -3.52 5.45
C GLN A 225 16.83 -4.03 6.79
N VAL A 226 16.26 -5.24 6.75
CA VAL A 226 15.76 -5.97 7.92
C VAL A 226 16.21 -7.43 7.94
N PHE A 227 16.89 -7.89 6.89
CA PHE A 227 17.50 -9.22 6.78
C PHE A 227 18.97 -9.12 6.35
N ASP A 228 19.78 -10.14 6.63
CA ASP A 228 21.17 -10.20 6.18
C ASP A 228 21.25 -10.25 4.65
N GLY A 229 21.95 -9.28 4.05
CA GLY A 229 22.13 -9.20 2.59
C GLY A 229 22.84 -10.40 1.97
N ASN A 230 23.56 -11.22 2.74
CA ASN A 230 24.16 -12.46 2.25
C ASN A 230 23.12 -13.54 1.93
N LYS A 231 21.96 -13.51 2.59
CA LYS A 231 20.85 -14.44 2.36
C LYS A 231 20.08 -14.15 1.08
N PHE A 232 20.28 -12.98 0.48
CA PHE A 232 19.59 -12.60 -0.75
C PHE A 232 19.94 -13.52 -1.93
N ASN A 233 21.21 -13.92 -2.07
CA ASN A 233 21.62 -14.80 -3.15
C ASN A 233 20.92 -16.17 -3.09
N SER A 234 20.74 -16.72 -1.89
CA SER A 234 20.02 -17.98 -1.70
C SER A 234 18.54 -17.88 -2.08
N LEU A 235 17.92 -16.71 -1.86
CA LEU A 235 16.57 -16.43 -2.34
C LEU A 235 16.50 -16.42 -3.88
N VAL A 236 17.45 -15.73 -4.53
CA VAL A 236 17.53 -15.66 -6.01
C VAL A 236 17.75 -17.05 -6.61
N GLU A 237 18.67 -17.83 -6.04
CA GLU A 237 18.93 -19.21 -6.45
C GLU A 237 17.68 -20.09 -6.29
N GLY A 238 16.98 -19.99 -5.16
CA GLY A 238 15.74 -20.72 -4.93
C GLY A 238 14.63 -20.37 -5.92
N PHE A 239 14.48 -19.09 -6.27
CA PHE A 239 13.55 -18.66 -7.33
C PHE A 239 13.97 -19.20 -8.70
N GLN A 240 15.26 -19.15 -9.02
CA GLN A 240 15.79 -19.69 -10.27
C GLN A 240 15.53 -21.20 -10.41
N GLU A 241 15.69 -21.97 -9.32
CA GLU A 241 15.40 -23.41 -9.31
C GLU A 241 13.92 -23.67 -9.65
N LYS A 242 12.99 -22.91 -9.05
CA LYS A 242 11.55 -23.04 -9.34
C LYS A 242 11.18 -22.65 -10.75
N LEU A 243 11.78 -21.57 -11.27
CA LEU A 243 11.62 -21.16 -12.66
C LEU A 243 12.07 -22.26 -13.64
N ASN A 244 13.25 -22.85 -13.39
CA ASN A 244 13.79 -23.92 -14.24
C ASN A 244 12.94 -25.19 -14.21
N ALA A 245 12.30 -25.48 -13.08
CA ALA A 245 11.38 -26.60 -12.92
C ALA A 245 9.98 -26.33 -13.53
N GLY A 246 9.69 -25.10 -13.98
CA GLY A 246 8.36 -24.70 -14.45
C GLY A 246 7.31 -24.65 -13.33
N GLU A 247 7.75 -24.55 -12.07
CA GLU A 247 6.92 -24.57 -10.87
C GLU A 247 6.56 -23.15 -10.40
N THR A 248 5.68 -23.05 -9.40
CA THR A 248 5.41 -21.78 -8.74
C THR A 248 6.67 -21.25 -8.07
N VAL A 249 6.97 -19.98 -8.31
CA VAL A 249 8.17 -19.31 -7.78
C VAL A 249 7.99 -19.03 -6.30
N MET A 250 8.36 -20.02 -5.49
CA MET A 250 8.30 -19.95 -4.04
C MET A 250 9.63 -20.34 -3.42
N TYR A 251 10.01 -19.65 -2.35
CA TYR A 251 11.20 -19.97 -1.58
C TYR A 251 10.95 -19.78 -0.09
N ARG A 252 11.40 -20.74 0.72
CA ARG A 252 11.25 -20.74 2.17
C ARG A 252 12.62 -20.77 2.81
N ASP A 253 12.87 -19.82 3.70
CA ASP A 253 14.08 -19.81 4.54
C ASP A 253 13.78 -19.15 5.89
N THR A 254 14.72 -19.28 6.81
CA THR A 254 14.71 -18.61 8.11
C THR A 254 15.73 -17.48 8.11
N TYR A 255 15.32 -16.34 8.64
CA TYR A 255 16.09 -15.11 8.67
C TYR A 255 16.18 -14.57 10.09
N THR A 256 17.38 -14.17 10.49
CA THR A 256 17.56 -13.31 11.66
C THR A 256 17.15 -11.89 11.30
N VAL A 257 16.18 -11.34 12.04
CA VAL A 257 15.74 -9.95 11.86
C VAL A 257 16.85 -9.00 12.31
N GLN A 258 17.25 -8.08 11.44
CA GLN A 258 18.21 -7.02 11.75
C GLN A 258 17.51 -5.85 12.46
N PRO A 259 18.21 -5.14 13.37
CA PRO A 259 17.68 -3.90 13.93
C PRO A 259 17.49 -2.86 12.82
N ASN A 260 16.37 -2.15 12.84
CA ASN A 260 16.10 -1.05 11.93
C ASN A 260 15.31 0.03 12.68
N SER A 261 15.95 1.15 13.01
CA SER A 261 15.34 2.22 13.80
C SER A 261 14.24 2.95 13.03
N PHE A 262 14.33 3.02 11.70
CA PHE A 262 13.29 3.62 10.88
C PHE A 262 11.97 2.85 11.04
N PHE A 263 12.03 1.52 11.06
CA PHE A 263 10.87 0.65 11.32
C PHE A 263 10.64 0.32 12.80
N GLY A 264 11.40 0.90 13.74
CA GLY A 264 11.28 0.56 15.17
C GLY A 264 11.55 -0.92 15.48
N LEU A 265 12.32 -1.61 14.64
CA LEU A 265 12.69 -3.02 14.82
C LEU A 265 13.94 -3.13 15.70
N LYS A 266 13.84 -3.94 16.76
CA LYS A 266 14.97 -4.25 17.64
C LYS A 266 15.91 -5.31 17.05
N GLY A 267 15.38 -6.18 16.18
CA GLY A 267 16.10 -7.32 15.64
C GLY A 267 16.40 -8.43 16.66
N GLY A 268 17.18 -9.42 16.22
CA GLY A 268 17.68 -10.53 17.01
C GLY A 268 16.75 -11.74 17.12
N ASN A 269 15.49 -11.62 16.70
CA ASN A 269 14.56 -12.74 16.58
C ASN A 269 14.70 -13.44 15.23
N GLU A 270 14.42 -14.74 15.20
CA GLU A 270 14.30 -15.52 13.97
C GLU A 270 12.87 -15.44 13.43
N VAL A 271 12.75 -15.39 12.11
CA VAL A 271 11.48 -15.48 11.40
C VAL A 271 11.64 -16.39 10.19
N GLU A 272 10.67 -17.29 10.02
CA GLU A 272 10.56 -18.09 8.82
C GLU A 272 9.68 -17.37 7.81
N VAL A 273 10.17 -17.18 6.58
CA VAL A 273 9.40 -16.53 5.51
C VAL A 273 9.29 -17.47 4.33
N LEU A 274 8.05 -17.72 3.89
CA LEU A 274 7.73 -18.28 2.59
C LEU A 274 7.43 -17.13 1.63
N TRP A 275 8.37 -16.86 0.72
CA TRP A 275 8.17 -15.92 -0.36
C TRP A 275 7.38 -16.60 -1.47
N VAL A 276 6.32 -15.96 -1.94
CA VAL A 276 5.50 -16.39 -3.07
C VAL A 276 5.52 -15.27 -4.10
N TYR A 277 6.35 -15.42 -5.13
CA TYR A 277 6.46 -14.42 -6.18
C TYR A 277 5.41 -14.70 -7.25
N ASN A 278 4.55 -13.72 -7.52
CA ASN A 278 3.52 -13.85 -8.55
C ASN A 278 4.16 -13.86 -9.94
N ASN A 279 4.33 -15.06 -10.50
CA ASN A 279 4.92 -15.28 -11.81
C ASN A 279 4.12 -16.37 -12.54
N GLN A 280 4.27 -16.43 -13.87
CA GLN A 280 3.73 -17.52 -14.67
C GLN A 280 4.29 -18.88 -14.23
N VAL A 281 3.46 -19.92 -14.35
CA VAL A 281 3.77 -21.29 -13.93
C VAL A 281 3.60 -22.23 -15.11
N ALA A 282 4.70 -22.49 -15.82
CA ALA A 282 4.70 -23.25 -17.07
C ALA A 282 4.04 -24.63 -16.94
N ASN A 283 4.24 -25.35 -15.83
CA ASN A 283 3.61 -26.66 -15.63
C ASN A 283 2.09 -26.56 -15.50
N TRP A 284 1.59 -25.52 -14.82
CA TRP A 284 0.16 -25.27 -14.72
C TRP A 284 -0.42 -24.90 -16.08
N GLU A 285 0.18 -23.94 -16.79
CA GLU A 285 -0.26 -23.54 -18.13
C GLU A 285 -0.23 -24.70 -19.11
N ASN A 286 0.78 -25.57 -19.04
CA ASN A 286 0.88 -26.76 -19.86
C ASN A 286 -0.23 -27.78 -19.58
N SER A 287 -0.72 -27.86 -18.34
CA SER A 287 -1.80 -28.74 -17.91
C SER A 287 -3.20 -28.29 -18.35
N LEU A 288 -3.36 -27.02 -18.72
CA LEU A 288 -4.64 -26.49 -19.19
C LEU A 288 -5.03 -27.09 -20.55
N ASN A 289 -6.33 -27.17 -20.82
CA ASN A 289 -6.80 -27.52 -22.16
C ASN A 289 -6.65 -26.31 -23.11
N ASN A 290 -6.67 -26.56 -24.43
CA ASN A 290 -6.46 -25.50 -25.42
C ASN A 290 -7.50 -24.37 -25.36
N GLU A 291 -8.74 -24.69 -24.97
CA GLU A 291 -9.80 -23.71 -24.81
C GLU A 291 -9.45 -22.70 -23.72
N VAL A 292 -9.07 -23.17 -22.52
CA VAL A 292 -8.66 -22.30 -21.42
C VAL A 292 -7.35 -21.57 -21.72
N LYS A 293 -6.36 -22.23 -22.34
CA LYS A 293 -5.11 -21.56 -22.75
C LYS A 293 -5.38 -20.40 -23.70
N SER A 294 -6.36 -20.53 -24.59
CA SER A 294 -6.71 -19.47 -25.54
C SER A 294 -7.36 -18.24 -24.89
N LEU A 295 -7.84 -18.37 -23.64
CA LEU A 295 -8.41 -17.27 -22.85
C LEU A 295 -7.38 -16.53 -22.01
N ILE A 296 -6.15 -17.05 -21.88
CA ILE A 296 -5.08 -16.37 -21.13
C ILE A 296 -4.51 -15.26 -22.02
N GLU A 297 -5.02 -14.04 -21.84
CA GLU A 297 -4.44 -12.84 -22.44
C GLU A 297 -3.23 -12.38 -21.61
N PHE A 298 -2.06 -12.30 -22.24
CA PHE A 298 -0.87 -11.71 -21.63
C PHE A 298 -0.71 -10.25 -22.06
N PRO A 299 -0.36 -9.33 -21.12
CA PRO A 299 0.13 -9.58 -19.76
C PRO A 299 -0.93 -9.57 -18.63
N PHE A 300 -0.86 -10.53 -17.70
CA PHE A 300 -1.60 -10.53 -16.41
C PHE A 300 -0.71 -10.01 -15.26
N PRO A 301 -1.24 -9.23 -14.30
CA PRO A 301 -2.62 -8.76 -14.22
C PRO A 301 -2.96 -7.65 -15.24
N ASN A 302 -4.11 -7.79 -15.87
CA ASN A 302 -4.67 -6.86 -16.86
C ASN A 302 -5.54 -5.78 -16.19
N TYR A 303 -5.10 -5.24 -15.05
CA TYR A 303 -5.75 -4.09 -14.41
C TYR A 303 -4.78 -2.91 -14.31
N HIS A 304 -5.12 -1.84 -15.01
CA HIS A 304 -4.39 -0.57 -14.97
C HIS A 304 -4.92 0.26 -13.81
N THR A 305 -4.13 0.48 -12.78
CA THR A 305 -4.54 1.32 -11.63
C THR A 305 -4.60 2.80 -11.99
N PHE A 306 -3.70 3.28 -12.85
CA PHE A 306 -3.72 4.70 -13.27
C PHE A 306 -3.24 4.97 -14.69
N PHE A 307 -2.31 4.19 -15.25
CA PHE A 307 -1.69 4.53 -16.54
C PHE A 307 -1.34 3.31 -17.44
N PRO A 308 -1.46 3.47 -18.77
CA PRO A 308 -1.05 2.46 -19.74
C PRO A 308 0.48 2.43 -19.95
N PRO A 309 1.05 1.27 -20.32
CA PRO A 309 2.51 1.04 -20.37
C PRO A 309 3.23 1.59 -21.62
N ASP A 310 2.52 2.15 -22.60
CA ASP A 310 3.03 2.47 -23.94
C ASP A 310 3.78 3.81 -24.05
N GLY A 311 4.14 4.43 -22.93
CA GLY A 311 4.77 5.77 -22.91
C GLY A 311 3.78 6.91 -23.17
N GLY A 312 2.51 6.61 -23.48
CA GLY A 312 1.41 7.56 -23.45
C GLY A 312 1.18 8.13 -22.04
N SER A 313 1.59 7.42 -21.00
CA SER A 313 1.53 7.84 -19.60
C SER A 313 2.23 9.17 -19.32
N LYS A 314 3.40 9.45 -19.91
CA LYS A 314 4.08 10.74 -19.73
C LYS A 314 3.32 11.90 -20.36
N LYS A 315 2.69 11.65 -21.52
CA LYS A 315 1.88 12.64 -22.22
C LYS A 315 0.52 12.83 -21.54
N LEU A 316 -0.12 11.76 -21.07
CA LEU A 316 -1.36 11.80 -20.28
C LEU A 316 -1.17 12.47 -18.93
N VAL A 317 -0.04 12.21 -18.26
CA VAL A 317 0.38 12.93 -17.05
C VAL A 317 0.61 14.40 -17.39
N ALA A 318 1.42 14.72 -18.39
CA ALA A 318 1.66 16.11 -18.79
C ALA A 318 0.36 16.84 -19.20
N GLU A 319 -0.53 16.22 -19.95
CA GLU A 319 -1.82 16.77 -20.37
C GLU A 319 -2.84 16.86 -19.21
N PHE A 320 -2.85 15.87 -18.30
CA PHE A 320 -3.61 15.93 -17.05
C PHE A 320 -3.17 17.11 -16.21
N PHE A 321 -1.86 17.36 -16.10
CA PHE A 321 -1.30 18.43 -15.29
C PHE A 321 -1.35 19.80 -15.98
N ASP A 322 -1.22 19.88 -17.31
CA ASP A 322 -1.48 21.11 -18.08
C ASP A 322 -2.96 21.50 -18.00
N THR A 323 -3.87 20.51 -18.03
CA THR A 323 -5.31 20.75 -17.86
C THR A 323 -5.63 21.11 -16.41
N ALA A 324 -5.11 20.38 -15.42
CA ALA A 324 -5.31 20.69 -14.00
C ALA A 324 -4.74 22.07 -13.65
N GLY A 325 -3.57 22.43 -14.16
CA GLY A 325 -2.95 23.75 -13.99
C GLY A 325 -3.75 24.89 -14.63
N ALA A 326 -4.42 24.64 -15.77
CA ALA A 326 -5.36 25.58 -16.37
C ALA A 326 -6.68 25.72 -15.60
N LEU A 327 -7.08 24.69 -14.84
CA LEU A 327 -8.33 24.65 -14.06
C LEU A 327 -8.23 25.32 -12.67
N VAL A 328 -7.03 25.61 -12.17
CA VAL A 328 -6.83 26.26 -10.85
C VAL A 328 -7.20 27.76 -10.84
N ASP A 329 -7.43 28.36 -12.02
CA ASP A 329 -7.91 29.76 -12.15
C ASP A 329 -9.45 29.87 -12.17
N GLU A 330 -10.19 28.75 -12.19
CA GLU A 330 -11.65 28.72 -12.13
C GLU A 330 -12.16 28.05 -10.83
N THR A 331 -13.41 28.32 -10.45
CA THR A 331 -14.01 27.83 -9.20
C THR A 331 -14.00 26.29 -9.11
N LEU A 332 -13.75 25.74 -7.91
CA LEU A 332 -13.64 24.30 -7.62
C LEU A 332 -14.75 23.40 -8.23
N GLU A 333 -15.98 23.90 -8.35
CA GLU A 333 -17.10 23.18 -8.99
C GLU A 333 -16.87 23.01 -10.51
N THR A 334 -16.38 24.05 -11.19
CA THR A 334 -16.04 23.99 -12.63
C THR A 334 -14.85 23.08 -12.88
N ALA A 335 -13.84 23.11 -12.01
CA ALA A 335 -12.67 22.24 -12.10
C ALA A 335 -13.02 20.76 -11.94
N TRP A 336 -13.99 20.44 -11.07
CA TRP A 336 -14.50 19.08 -10.90
C TRP A 336 -15.33 18.62 -12.10
N ASP A 337 -16.24 19.46 -12.60
CA ASP A 337 -17.04 19.15 -13.79
C ASP A 337 -16.18 19.01 -15.05
N ASP A 338 -15.11 19.79 -15.19
CA ASP A 338 -14.14 19.67 -16.27
C ASP A 338 -13.23 18.44 -16.12
N PHE A 339 -12.83 18.09 -14.90
CA PHE A 339 -12.13 16.84 -14.61
C PHE A 339 -12.99 15.62 -14.94
N VAL A 340 -14.25 15.62 -14.51
CA VAL A 340 -15.24 14.58 -14.83
C VAL A 340 -15.54 14.57 -16.33
N SER A 341 -15.68 15.71 -16.99
CA SER A 341 -15.88 15.85 -18.44
C SER A 341 -14.66 15.41 -19.25
N TRP A 342 -13.44 15.61 -18.75
CA TRP A 342 -12.22 15.07 -19.34
C TRP A 342 -12.14 13.55 -19.20
N LEU A 343 -12.45 13.03 -18.01
CA LEU A 343 -12.50 11.59 -17.73
C LEU A 343 -13.61 10.87 -18.51
N THR A 344 -14.76 11.52 -18.75
CA THR A 344 -15.98 10.86 -19.28
C THR A 344 -16.46 11.37 -20.65
N GLY A 345 -15.81 12.39 -21.22
CA GLY A 345 -16.34 13.17 -22.35
C GLY A 345 -15.39 13.42 -23.52
N THR A 346 -15.88 14.25 -24.44
CA THR A 346 -15.56 14.37 -25.87
C THR A 346 -14.07 14.61 -26.24
N LYS A 347 -13.23 15.09 -25.32
CA LYS A 347 -11.79 15.30 -25.56
C LYS A 347 -11.02 13.98 -25.69
N ALA A 348 -11.38 12.94 -24.94
CA ALA A 348 -10.80 11.61 -25.09
C ALA A 348 -11.09 11.00 -26.48
N LYS A 349 -12.29 11.27 -27.02
CA LYS A 349 -12.70 10.84 -28.38
C LYS A 349 -11.99 11.60 -29.51
N GLN A 350 -11.63 12.86 -29.32
CA GLN A 350 -10.90 13.65 -30.34
C GLN A 350 -9.42 13.23 -30.49
N MET A 351 -8.87 12.51 -29.51
CA MET A 351 -7.48 12.05 -29.52
C MET A 351 -7.31 10.57 -29.97
N ASN A 352 -8.37 9.94 -30.47
CA ASN A 352 -8.37 8.57 -31.00
C ASN A 352 -7.97 7.49 -29.98
N TYR A 353 -8.30 7.69 -28.70
CA TYR A 353 -8.10 6.69 -27.64
C TYR A 353 -9.40 5.88 -27.42
N ASP A 354 -9.71 4.95 -28.32
CA ASP A 354 -10.90 4.09 -28.22
C ASP A 354 -10.85 3.06 -27.06
N TRP A 355 -9.72 2.95 -26.35
CA TRP A 355 -9.48 1.94 -25.31
C TRP A 355 -9.54 2.46 -23.87
N VAL A 356 -9.68 3.78 -23.66
CA VAL A 356 -9.87 4.34 -22.32
C VAL A 356 -11.36 4.30 -21.95
N LYS A 357 -11.77 3.23 -21.25
CA LYS A 357 -13.09 3.17 -20.58
C LYS A 357 -12.95 3.63 -19.13
N VAL A 358 -13.13 4.92 -18.87
CA VAL A 358 -13.35 5.39 -17.49
C VAL A 358 -14.79 5.09 -17.12
N SER A 359 -15.00 4.16 -16.19
CA SER A 359 -16.32 3.92 -15.60
C SER A 359 -16.41 4.67 -14.28
N ILE A 360 -17.08 5.82 -14.26
CA ILE A 360 -17.47 6.46 -13.00
C ILE A 360 -18.67 5.69 -12.44
N ILE A 361 -18.42 4.80 -11.50
CA ILE A 361 -19.50 4.07 -10.83
C ILE A 361 -19.96 4.92 -9.64
N LYS A 362 -21.16 5.48 -9.74
CA LYS A 362 -21.84 6.12 -8.61
C LYS A 362 -22.36 5.00 -7.70
N MET A 363 -21.57 4.63 -6.70
CA MET A 363 -21.89 3.54 -5.78
C MET A 363 -22.75 4.03 -4.61
N ASN A 364 -23.76 3.24 -4.24
CA ASN A 364 -24.48 3.44 -2.98
C ASN A 364 -23.63 2.90 -1.81
N ALA A 365 -23.84 3.42 -0.60
CA ALA A 365 -23.03 3.08 0.60
C ALA A 365 -22.81 1.56 0.88
N PRO A 366 -23.72 0.63 0.53
CA PRO A 366 -23.47 -0.80 0.67
C PRO A 366 -22.48 -1.38 -0.37
N GLU A 367 -22.39 -0.79 -1.56
CA GLU A 367 -21.60 -1.30 -2.70
C GLU A 367 -20.11 -0.97 -2.55
N THR A 368 -19.80 0.11 -1.82
CA THR A 368 -18.42 0.54 -1.48
C THR A 368 -17.68 -0.49 -0.60
N SER A 369 -18.42 -1.30 0.17
CA SER A 369 -17.86 -2.37 1.01
C SER A 369 -17.44 -3.61 0.20
N LEU A 370 -18.00 -3.84 -0.99
CA LEU A 370 -17.80 -5.08 -1.74
C LEU A 370 -16.62 -4.99 -2.70
N LEU A 371 -16.48 -3.87 -3.42
CA LEU A 371 -15.39 -3.68 -4.41
C LEU A 371 -14.04 -3.36 -3.76
N SER A 372 -14.06 -2.73 -2.59
CA SER A 372 -12.86 -2.49 -1.77
C SER A 372 -12.27 -3.75 -1.16
N HIS A 373 -13.10 -4.76 -0.92
CA HIS A 373 -12.66 -6.10 -0.57
C HIS A 373 -12.04 -6.84 -1.77
N LEU A 374 -12.41 -6.52 -3.01
CA LEU A 374 -11.93 -7.21 -4.22
C LEU A 374 -10.62 -6.65 -4.78
N SER A 375 -10.27 -5.39 -4.52
CA SER A 375 -9.02 -4.80 -5.01
C SER A 375 -7.76 -5.35 -4.33
N TYR A 376 -7.91 -6.15 -3.26
CA TYR A 376 -6.79 -6.78 -2.54
C TYR A 376 -6.91 -8.31 -2.38
N TRP A 377 -8.03 -8.93 -2.78
CA TRP A 377 -8.22 -10.38 -2.66
C TRP A 377 -8.58 -11.01 -4.00
N ASN A 378 -7.67 -11.86 -4.51
CA ASN A 378 -8.01 -12.85 -5.53
C ASN A 378 -8.98 -13.87 -4.93
N VAL A 379 -10.28 -13.64 -5.07
CA VAL A 379 -11.30 -14.70 -4.92
C VAL A 379 -11.72 -15.13 -6.32
N VAL A 380 -11.17 -16.26 -6.77
CA VAL A 380 -11.80 -17.04 -7.84
C VAL A 380 -13.01 -17.70 -7.22
N ASN A 381 -14.22 -17.34 -7.64
CA ASN A 381 -15.37 -18.22 -7.43
C ASN A 381 -16.01 -18.54 -8.77
N ASP A 382 -16.03 -19.83 -9.05
CA ASP A 382 -16.58 -20.47 -10.23
C ASP A 382 -18.10 -20.22 -10.32
N ASN A 383 -18.58 -20.13 -11.55
CA ASN A 383 -19.94 -19.79 -11.90
C ASN A 383 -20.94 -20.82 -11.36
N SER A 384 -21.54 -20.51 -10.22
CA SER A 384 -22.89 -20.96 -9.90
C SER A 384 -23.68 -19.85 -9.21
N ALA A 385 -23.83 -18.72 -9.90
CA ALA A 385 -24.79 -17.71 -9.53
C ALA A 385 -26.21 -18.30 -9.62
N LYS A 386 -26.83 -18.57 -8.47
CA LYS A 386 -28.29 -18.57 -8.33
C LYS A 386 -28.69 -17.82 -7.07
N GLU A 387 -29.24 -16.63 -7.31
CA GLU A 387 -30.13 -15.83 -6.45
C GLU A 387 -29.76 -15.66 -4.97
N PHE A 388 -29.17 -14.51 -4.63
CA PHE A 388 -29.33 -13.91 -3.29
C PHE A 388 -30.52 -12.94 -3.32
N ARG A 389 -31.68 -13.36 -2.81
CA ARG A 389 -32.81 -12.48 -2.49
C ARG A 389 -32.69 -12.04 -1.03
N TYR A 390 -32.56 -10.74 -0.79
CA TYR A 390 -32.75 -10.18 0.55
C TYR A 390 -34.23 -10.28 0.91
N MET A 391 -34.57 -11.06 1.95
CA MET A 391 -35.80 -10.88 2.70
C MET A 391 -35.53 -9.86 3.81
N LEU A 392 -36.08 -8.66 3.67
CA LEU A 392 -36.25 -7.74 4.78
C LEU A 392 -37.40 -8.29 5.63
N GLY A 393 -37.07 -8.91 6.76
CA GLY A 393 -38.02 -9.17 7.82
C GLY A 393 -38.31 -7.85 8.55
N SER A 394 -39.54 -7.37 8.42
CA SER A 394 -40.15 -6.49 9.40
C SER A 394 -40.47 -7.31 10.65
N ASP A 395 -39.96 -6.88 11.80
CA ASP A 395 -40.70 -6.77 13.07
C ASP A 395 -39.98 -5.74 13.97
#